data_AF-A0A497KQL1-F1
#
_entry.id   AF-A0A497KQL1-F1
#
_cell.length_a   1.000
_cell.length_b   1.000
_cell.length_c   1.000
_cell.angle_alpha   90.00
_cell.angle_beta   90.00
_cell.angle_gamma   90.00
#
_symmetry.space_group_name_H-M   'P 1'
#
loop_
_entity.id
_entity.type
_entity.pdbx_description
1 polymer ?
#
loop_
_entity_poly.entity_id
_entity_poly.type
_entity_poly.pdbx_seq_one_letter_code
_entity_poly.pdbx_strand_id
1 'polypeptide(L)'
;MQGDLQLTDTVILYDRDFGVSIFQNFRGYDNLRDDAEWLLERTSRKSRGFLMRIVIKNGKRGIWIGEYTQGEKQIGRQEFIFEDSAETVSRMISDHVNRKISEEDLLEKIRIENLRKHLNSRILRDFKHYYCPSHRFLYECPYVDKIYSKLTEKYGKDKRIPYSLVAEEIERIETCDDVIVCPLSVSNLLERLLNLNRAFKTRRLGEIKFITPDFIKLL
;
A
#
# COMPACT_ATOMS: atom_id res chain seq x y z
N MET A 1 -13.53 13.66 -32.61
CA MET A 1 -14.03 14.47 -31.48
C MET A 1 -13.85 13.68 -30.19
N GLN A 2 -12.71 13.85 -29.51
CA GLN A 2 -12.63 13.55 -28.07
C GLN A 2 -13.52 14.60 -27.39
N GLY A 3 -14.61 14.19 -26.73
CA GLY A 3 -15.41 15.14 -25.94
C GLY A 3 -14.53 15.80 -24.87
N ASP A 4 -14.81 17.07 -24.57
CA ASP A 4 -14.02 17.89 -23.65
C ASP A 4 -13.73 17.15 -22.34
N LEU A 5 -12.49 16.67 -22.22
CA LEU A 5 -11.95 16.07 -21.01
C LEU A 5 -11.27 17.20 -20.24
N GLN A 6 -11.85 17.62 -19.13
CA GLN A 6 -11.27 18.65 -18.28
C GLN A 6 -10.43 17.98 -17.18
N LEU A 7 -9.25 18.54 -16.91
CA LEU A 7 -8.32 18.01 -15.91
C LEU A 7 -8.31 18.93 -14.69
N THR A 8 -8.39 18.37 -13.48
CA THR A 8 -8.18 19.17 -12.26
C THR A 8 -6.70 19.48 -12.06
N ASP A 9 -6.35 20.49 -11.28
CA ASP A 9 -4.97 20.87 -10.97
C ASP A 9 -4.32 20.04 -9.83
N THR A 10 -4.97 18.97 -9.37
CA THR A 10 -4.44 18.11 -8.31
C THR A 10 -4.02 16.76 -8.89
N VAL A 11 -2.75 16.41 -8.71
CA VAL A 11 -2.15 15.14 -9.13
C VAL A 11 -1.62 14.41 -7.90
N ILE A 12 -1.95 13.13 -7.77
CA ILE A 12 -1.48 12.29 -6.67
C ILE A 12 -0.53 11.24 -7.26
N LEU A 13 0.72 11.22 -6.78
CA LEU A 13 1.73 10.26 -7.16
C LEU A 13 1.81 9.16 -6.11
N TYR A 14 1.67 7.91 -6.53
CA TYR A 14 1.99 6.73 -5.75
C TYR A 14 3.31 6.17 -6.25
N ASP A 15 4.34 6.34 -5.46
CA ASP A 15 5.66 5.76 -5.69
C ASP A 15 5.80 4.51 -4.82
N ARG A 16 6.22 3.41 -5.44
CA ARG A 16 6.41 2.13 -4.75
C ARG A 16 7.42 2.20 -3.60
N ASP A 17 8.48 2.97 -3.79
CA ASP A 17 9.67 3.03 -2.94
C ASP A 17 9.62 4.25 -2.01
N PHE A 18 8.97 5.34 -2.44
CA PHE A 18 8.93 6.63 -1.74
C PHE A 18 7.56 7.03 -1.17
N GLY A 19 6.51 6.24 -1.40
CA GLY A 19 5.18 6.47 -0.82
C GLY A 19 4.31 7.41 -1.66
N VAL A 20 3.40 8.15 -1.00
CA VAL A 20 2.39 8.97 -1.68
C VAL A 20 2.78 10.45 -1.61
N SER A 21 2.66 11.17 -2.73
CA SER A 21 2.86 12.62 -2.81
C SER A 21 1.67 13.28 -3.48
N ILE A 22 1.19 14.39 -2.92
CA ILE A 22 0.05 15.14 -3.44
C ILE A 22 0.55 16.47 -3.98
N PHE A 23 0.33 16.72 -5.27
CA PHE A 23 0.70 17.96 -5.95
C PHE A 23 -0.58 18.76 -6.24
N GLN A 24 -0.73 19.90 -5.58
CA GLN A 24 -1.84 20.84 -5.79
C GLN A 24 -1.39 22.01 -6.68
N ASN A 25 -2.35 22.70 -7.34
CA ASN A 25 -2.06 23.80 -8.27
C ASN A 25 -1.10 23.40 -9.41
N PHE A 26 -1.16 22.14 -9.84
CA PHE A 26 -0.35 21.61 -10.92
C PHE A 26 -0.77 22.26 -12.25
N ARG A 27 0.11 23.09 -12.80
CA ARG A 27 -0.06 23.74 -14.10
C ARG A 27 0.72 22.97 -15.16
N GLY A 28 0.03 22.04 -15.79
CA GLY A 28 0.57 21.23 -16.87
C GLY A 28 0.33 21.82 -18.26
N TYR A 29 0.46 20.97 -19.26
CA TYR A 29 0.13 21.15 -20.67
C TYR A 29 -1.34 20.83 -20.98
N ASP A 30 -2.17 20.63 -19.94
CA ASP A 30 -3.56 20.14 -20.06
C ASP A 30 -3.68 18.81 -20.81
N ASN A 31 -2.63 17.99 -20.71
CA ASN A 31 -2.57 16.65 -21.28
C ASN A 31 -2.10 15.68 -20.20
N LEU A 32 -2.93 14.67 -19.89
CA LEU A 32 -2.66 13.70 -18.82
C LEU A 32 -1.31 13.01 -18.95
N ARG A 33 -0.93 12.63 -20.17
CA ARG A 33 0.32 11.93 -20.41
C ARG A 33 1.49 12.89 -20.27
N ASP A 34 1.48 14.00 -21.00
CA ASP A 34 2.59 14.97 -20.98
C ASP A 34 2.82 15.52 -19.57
N ASP A 35 1.74 15.78 -18.82
CA ASP A 35 1.78 16.24 -17.43
C ASP A 35 2.41 15.21 -16.50
N ALA A 36 2.03 13.93 -16.67
CA ALA A 36 2.60 12.85 -15.88
C ALA A 36 4.07 12.63 -16.20
N GLU A 37 4.43 12.59 -17.49
CA GLU A 37 5.82 12.43 -17.93
C GLU A 37 6.68 13.61 -17.44
N TRP A 38 6.19 14.84 -17.54
CA TRP A 38 6.85 16.03 -17.00
C TRP A 38 7.10 15.93 -15.49
N LEU A 39 6.13 15.41 -14.73
CA LEU A 39 6.30 15.21 -13.28
C LEU A 39 7.34 14.11 -13.02
N LEU A 40 7.27 12.98 -13.74
CA LEU A 40 8.18 11.85 -13.60
C LEU A 40 9.64 12.19 -13.92
N GLU A 41 9.88 13.13 -14.84
CA GLU A 41 11.23 13.60 -15.12
C GLU A 41 11.91 14.30 -13.94
N ARG A 42 11.10 14.83 -13.02
CA ARG A 42 11.50 15.63 -11.86
C ARG A 42 11.41 14.86 -10.54
N THR A 43 10.86 13.65 -10.54
CA THR A 43 10.83 12.73 -9.39
C THR A 43 11.87 11.61 -9.54
N SER A 44 12.11 10.82 -8.47
CA SER A 44 13.20 9.84 -8.40
C SER A 44 13.11 8.76 -9.48
N ARG A 45 14.07 8.75 -10.41
CA ARG A 45 14.09 7.95 -11.66
C ARG A 45 14.21 6.43 -11.51
N LYS A 46 14.23 5.90 -10.29
CA LYS A 46 14.57 4.49 -10.02
C LYS A 46 13.41 3.64 -9.52
N SER A 47 12.24 4.24 -9.29
CA SER A 47 11.06 3.53 -8.79
C SER A 47 10.03 3.28 -9.90
N ARG A 48 8.96 2.56 -9.55
CA ARG A 48 7.76 2.37 -10.38
C ARG A 48 6.54 2.75 -9.57
N GLY A 49 5.41 2.97 -10.22
CA GLY A 49 4.18 3.27 -9.51
C GLY A 49 3.08 3.77 -10.43
N PHE A 50 2.20 4.63 -9.91
CA PHE A 50 1.15 5.23 -10.71
C PHE A 50 0.84 6.66 -10.26
N LEU A 51 0.25 7.42 -11.18
CA LEU A 51 -0.32 8.73 -10.92
C LEU A 51 -1.84 8.61 -10.95
N MET A 52 -2.50 9.44 -10.16
CA MET A 52 -3.94 9.54 -10.10
C MET A 52 -4.35 11.00 -10.24
N ARG A 53 -5.36 11.28 -11.07
CA ARG A 53 -5.86 12.64 -11.30
C ARG A 53 -7.38 12.63 -11.47
N ILE A 54 -8.07 13.62 -10.91
CA ILE A 54 -9.50 13.79 -11.18
C ILE A 54 -9.65 14.31 -12.61
N VAL A 55 -10.58 13.71 -13.34
CA VAL A 55 -10.94 14.10 -14.70
C VAL A 55 -12.45 14.30 -14.80
N ILE A 56 -12.88 15.23 -15.64
CA ILE A 56 -14.29 15.51 -15.88
C ILE A 56 -14.58 15.28 -17.36
N LYS A 57 -15.53 14.40 -17.65
CA LYS A 57 -15.96 14.10 -19.01
C LYS A 57 -17.47 14.21 -19.09
N ASN A 58 -17.99 15.05 -19.98
CA ASN A 58 -19.42 15.29 -20.15
C ASN A 58 -20.13 15.64 -18.81
N GLY A 59 -19.50 16.46 -17.98
CA GLY A 59 -20.00 16.84 -16.65
C GLY A 59 -19.86 15.76 -15.56
N LYS A 60 -19.50 14.52 -15.91
CA LYS A 60 -19.26 13.45 -14.94
C LYS A 60 -17.82 13.47 -14.44
N ARG A 61 -17.63 13.48 -13.13
CA ARG A 61 -16.32 13.34 -12.48
C ARG A 61 -15.89 11.88 -12.47
N GLY A 62 -14.61 11.67 -12.69
CA GLY A 62 -13.97 10.38 -12.63
C GLY A 62 -12.51 10.51 -12.27
N ILE A 63 -11.80 9.39 -12.34
CA ILE A 63 -10.40 9.28 -12.00
C ILE A 63 -9.65 8.70 -13.18
N TRP A 64 -8.58 9.38 -13.57
CA TRP A 64 -7.55 8.81 -14.42
C TRP A 64 -6.43 8.22 -13.57
N ILE A 65 -5.93 7.06 -13.97
CA ILE A 65 -4.79 6.37 -13.36
C ILE A 65 -3.77 6.07 -14.46
N GLY A 66 -2.53 6.54 -14.31
CA GLY A 66 -1.44 6.27 -15.23
C GLY A 66 -0.28 5.56 -14.55
N GLU A 67 0.05 4.34 -14.96
CA GLU A 67 1.17 3.56 -14.44
C GLU A 67 2.47 3.90 -15.15
N TYR A 68 3.56 4.03 -14.39
CA TYR A 68 4.93 4.15 -14.89
C TYR A 68 5.81 3.04 -14.32
N THR A 69 6.81 2.65 -15.10
CA THR A 69 7.74 1.58 -14.72
C THR A 69 9.11 2.13 -14.37
N GLN A 70 9.97 1.26 -13.85
CA GLN A 70 11.30 1.64 -13.39
C GLN A 70 12.19 2.09 -14.56
N GLY A 71 12.72 3.31 -14.48
CA GLY A 71 13.62 3.86 -15.48
C GLY A 71 12.91 4.39 -16.74
N GLU A 72 11.61 4.13 -16.89
CA GLU A 72 10.78 4.71 -17.93
C GLU A 72 10.17 6.03 -17.43
N LYS A 73 10.31 7.08 -18.23
CA LYS A 73 9.70 8.39 -17.97
C LYS A 73 8.30 8.51 -18.55
N GLN A 74 7.69 7.38 -18.91
CA GLN A 74 6.49 7.33 -19.73
C GLN A 74 5.38 6.56 -19.02
N ILE A 75 4.15 6.93 -19.34
CA ILE A 75 2.98 6.17 -18.90
C ILE A 75 2.82 4.94 -19.80
N GLY A 76 3.03 3.76 -19.22
CA GLY A 76 2.95 2.49 -19.94
C GLY A 76 1.51 1.96 -20.04
N ARG A 77 0.75 2.05 -18.94
CA ARG A 77 -0.68 1.70 -18.89
C ARG A 77 -1.47 2.87 -18.34
N GLN A 78 -2.70 3.05 -18.83
CA GLN A 78 -3.62 4.04 -18.27
C GLN A 78 -5.06 3.54 -18.26
N GLU A 79 -5.81 3.99 -17.27
CA GLU A 79 -7.21 3.65 -17.05
C GLU A 79 -8.02 4.89 -16.71
N PHE A 80 -9.28 4.91 -17.14
CA PHE A 80 -10.25 5.95 -16.83
C PHE A 80 -11.45 5.32 -16.13
N ILE A 81 -11.78 5.81 -14.95
CA ILE A 81 -12.82 5.25 -14.09
C ILE A 81 -13.86 6.34 -13.83
N PHE A 82 -15.09 6.11 -14.30
CA PHE A 82 -16.21 7.04 -14.17
C PHE A 82 -17.40 6.39 -13.43
N GLU A 83 -17.15 5.40 -12.58
CA GLU A 83 -18.17 4.76 -11.76
C GLU A 83 -18.42 5.55 -10.46
N ASP A 84 -19.49 5.24 -9.72
CA ASP A 84 -19.90 6.04 -8.54
C ASP A 84 -18.84 6.05 -7.42
N SER A 85 -18.04 5.00 -7.33
CA SER A 85 -16.90 4.94 -6.41
C SER A 85 -15.79 5.91 -6.80
N ALA A 86 -15.54 6.10 -8.10
CA ALA A 86 -14.58 7.08 -8.59
C ALA A 86 -15.05 8.51 -8.26
N GLU A 87 -16.35 8.80 -8.40
CA GLU A 87 -16.89 10.09 -7.98
C GLU A 87 -16.70 10.33 -6.47
N THR A 88 -16.92 9.29 -5.66
CA THR A 88 -16.72 9.35 -4.21
C THR A 88 -15.27 9.67 -3.85
N VAL A 89 -14.30 8.99 -4.48
CA VAL A 89 -12.87 9.26 -4.27
C VAL A 89 -12.50 10.66 -4.80
N SER A 90 -13.01 11.07 -5.97
CA SER A 90 -12.81 12.44 -6.49
C SER A 90 -13.34 13.50 -5.53
N ARG A 91 -14.47 13.25 -4.85
CA ARG A 91 -15.04 14.16 -3.85
C ARG A 91 -14.14 14.27 -2.63
N MET A 92 -13.62 13.16 -2.11
CA MET A 92 -12.67 13.17 -0.99
C MET A 92 -11.41 13.99 -1.31
N ILE A 93 -10.83 13.80 -2.50
CA ILE A 93 -9.68 14.58 -2.94
C ILE A 93 -10.05 16.06 -3.07
N SER A 94 -11.22 16.37 -3.64
CA SER A 94 -11.72 17.75 -3.74
C SER A 94 -11.94 18.38 -2.36
N ASP A 95 -12.43 17.63 -1.38
CA ASP A 95 -12.64 18.13 -0.03
C ASP A 95 -11.33 18.46 0.67
N HIS A 96 -10.27 17.69 0.43
CA HIS A 96 -8.91 18.02 0.89
C HIS A 96 -8.37 19.30 0.22
N VAL A 97 -8.50 19.42 -1.10
CA VAL A 97 -8.08 20.63 -1.84
C VAL A 97 -8.82 21.87 -1.31
N ASN A 98 -10.10 21.72 -0.97
CA ASN A 98 -10.91 22.78 -0.34
C ASN A 98 -10.70 22.92 1.18
N ARG A 99 -9.68 22.27 1.76
CA ARG A 99 -9.31 22.33 3.18
C ARG A 99 -10.42 21.90 4.16
N LYS A 100 -11.35 21.05 3.70
CA LYS A 100 -12.40 20.49 4.57
C LYS A 100 -11.95 19.26 5.35
N ILE A 101 -10.91 18.58 4.87
CA ILE A 101 -10.27 17.45 5.57
C ILE A 101 -8.75 17.65 5.59
N SER A 102 -8.08 17.08 6.58
CA SER A 102 -6.61 17.13 6.66
C SER A 102 -5.96 16.26 5.59
N GLU A 103 -4.66 16.46 5.36
CA GLU A 103 -3.88 15.56 4.49
C GLU A 103 -3.80 14.15 5.08
N GLU A 104 -3.66 14.02 6.40
CA GLU A 104 -3.63 12.73 7.09
C GLU A 104 -4.92 11.95 6.88
N ASP A 105 -6.08 12.60 7.04
CA ASP A 105 -7.40 11.99 6.77
C ASP A 105 -7.55 11.57 5.30
N LEU A 106 -7.04 12.38 4.37
CA LEU A 106 -7.05 12.03 2.95
C LEU A 106 -6.17 10.80 2.71
N LEU A 107 -4.92 10.81 3.17
CA LEU A 107 -3.94 9.73 2.99
C LEU A 107 -4.46 8.40 3.54
N GLU A 108 -5.17 8.42 4.67
CA GLU A 108 -5.84 7.22 5.19
C GLU A 108 -6.92 6.69 4.24
N LYS A 109 -7.77 7.57 3.70
CA LYS A 109 -8.85 7.19 2.78
C LYS A 109 -8.33 6.71 1.42
N ILE A 110 -7.23 7.27 0.93
CA ILE A 110 -6.64 6.92 -0.37
C ILE A 110 -5.51 5.89 -0.27
N ARG A 111 -5.36 5.19 0.87
CA ARG A 111 -4.47 4.01 0.95
C ARG A 111 -4.78 3.02 -0.17
N ILE A 112 -3.76 2.34 -0.68
CA ILE A 112 -3.94 1.44 -1.83
C ILE A 112 -4.97 0.35 -1.56
N GLU A 113 -5.05 -0.15 -0.33
CA GLU A 113 -6.01 -1.15 0.12
C GLU A 113 -7.44 -0.64 0.00
N ASN A 114 -7.66 0.64 0.33
CA ASN A 114 -8.96 1.28 0.19
C ASN A 114 -9.28 1.53 -1.27
N LEU A 115 -8.32 2.04 -2.06
CA LEU A 115 -8.53 2.27 -3.49
C LEU A 115 -8.87 0.96 -4.24
N ARG A 116 -8.21 -0.16 -3.93
CA ARG A 116 -8.50 -1.47 -4.54
C ARG A 116 -9.90 -2.00 -4.25
N LYS A 117 -10.45 -1.68 -3.08
CA LYS A 117 -11.82 -2.08 -2.70
C LYS A 117 -12.87 -1.27 -3.43
N HIS A 118 -12.59 0.00 -3.71
CA HIS A 118 -13.58 0.93 -4.26
C HIS A 118 -13.46 1.11 -5.77
N LEU A 119 -12.26 1.09 -6.34
CA LEU A 119 -12.01 1.37 -7.75
C LEU A 119 -11.72 0.08 -8.52
N ASN A 120 -12.46 -0.16 -9.60
CA ASN A 120 -12.24 -1.29 -10.48
C ASN A 120 -11.07 -1.04 -11.46
N SER A 121 -9.84 -1.02 -10.93
CA SER A 121 -8.61 -0.78 -11.69
C SER A 121 -7.68 -1.99 -11.68
N ARG A 122 -7.12 -2.38 -12.84
CA ARG A 122 -6.06 -3.40 -12.87
C ARG A 122 -4.74 -2.84 -12.38
N ILE A 123 -4.41 -1.59 -12.71
CA ILE A 123 -3.20 -0.90 -12.23
C ILE A 123 -3.15 -0.93 -10.69
N LEU A 124 -4.25 -0.60 -10.01
CA LEU A 124 -4.29 -0.63 -8.54
C LEU A 124 -4.16 -2.04 -7.97
N ARG A 125 -4.78 -3.04 -8.60
CA ARG A 125 -4.69 -4.44 -8.18
C ARG A 125 -3.28 -5.00 -8.33
N ASP A 126 -2.61 -4.67 -9.43
CA ASP A 126 -1.26 -5.15 -9.76
C ASP A 126 -0.16 -4.44 -8.96
N PHE A 127 -0.46 -3.27 -8.37
CA PHE A 127 0.50 -2.53 -7.56
C PHE A 127 1.06 -3.39 -6.42
N LYS A 128 2.32 -3.22 -6.03
CA LYS A 128 2.87 -3.89 -4.84
C LYS A 128 3.79 -2.92 -4.16
N HIS A 129 3.68 -2.75 -2.85
CA HIS A 129 4.66 -1.94 -2.12
C HIS A 129 6.03 -2.60 -2.17
N TYR A 130 7.10 -1.81 -2.17
CA TYR A 130 8.43 -2.40 -2.04
C TYR A 130 8.62 -2.98 -0.64
N TYR A 131 8.43 -2.17 0.40
CA TYR A 131 8.37 -2.62 1.79
C TYR A 131 6.92 -2.67 2.29
N CYS A 132 6.57 -3.69 3.07
CA CYS A 132 5.26 -3.72 3.74
C CYS A 132 5.08 -2.50 4.65
N PRO A 133 4.05 -1.66 4.47
CA PRO A 133 3.81 -0.53 5.35
C PRO A 133 3.64 -0.98 6.81
N SER A 134 4.31 -0.31 7.74
CA SER A 134 4.31 -0.70 9.16
C SER A 134 2.91 -0.78 9.76
N HIS A 135 2.04 0.18 9.44
CA HIS A 135 0.64 0.15 9.89
C HIS A 135 -0.07 -1.12 9.40
N ARG A 136 0.05 -1.41 8.10
CA ARG A 136 -0.53 -2.61 7.51
C ARG A 136 -0.01 -3.87 8.18
N PHE A 137 1.31 -4.00 8.34
CA PHE A 137 1.90 -5.17 8.98
C PHE A 137 1.43 -5.35 10.43
N LEU A 138 1.46 -4.28 11.22
CA LEU A 138 1.20 -4.35 12.65
C LEU A 138 -0.29 -4.47 12.99
N TYR A 139 -1.19 -3.92 12.19
CA TYR A 139 -2.61 -3.84 12.54
C TYR A 139 -3.54 -4.64 11.62
N GLU A 140 -3.19 -4.83 10.34
CA GLU A 140 -4.15 -5.30 9.31
C GLU A 140 -3.74 -6.62 8.63
N CYS A 141 -2.46 -6.98 8.63
CA CYS A 141 -1.94 -8.16 7.94
C CYS A 141 -2.58 -9.46 8.45
N PRO A 142 -3.40 -10.18 7.65
CA PRO A 142 -4.13 -11.36 8.12
C PRO A 142 -3.23 -12.56 8.41
N TYR A 143 -2.00 -12.57 7.87
CA TYR A 143 -1.04 -13.64 8.13
C TYR A 143 -0.57 -13.65 9.59
N VAL A 144 -0.52 -12.50 10.26
CA VAL A 144 -0.09 -12.42 11.67
C VAL A 144 -1.04 -13.24 12.57
N ASP A 145 -2.36 -13.07 12.43
CA ASP A 145 -3.33 -13.83 13.22
C ASP A 145 -3.26 -15.33 12.90
N LYS A 146 -3.16 -15.69 11.60
CA LYS A 146 -3.00 -17.08 11.16
C LYS A 146 -1.75 -17.74 11.77
N ILE A 147 -0.63 -17.01 11.83
CA ILE A 147 0.60 -17.50 12.46
C ILE A 147 0.36 -17.74 13.95
N TYR A 148 -0.23 -16.77 14.67
CA TYR A 148 -0.48 -16.90 16.10
C TYR A 148 -1.34 -18.14 16.42
N SER A 149 -2.48 -18.29 15.74
CA SER A 149 -3.36 -19.46 15.91
C SER A 149 -2.63 -20.77 15.64
N LYS A 150 -1.91 -20.87 14.52
CA LYS A 150 -1.16 -22.09 14.15
C LYS A 150 -0.10 -22.45 15.20
N LEU A 151 0.66 -21.46 15.66
CA LEU A 151 1.71 -21.68 16.66
C LEU A 151 1.14 -22.10 18.01
N THR A 152 0.06 -21.46 18.45
CA THR A 152 -0.60 -21.78 19.74
C THR A 152 -1.32 -23.12 19.70
N GLU A 153 -1.97 -23.48 18.60
CA GLU A 153 -2.57 -24.81 18.40
C GLU A 153 -1.52 -25.92 18.40
N LYS A 154 -0.40 -25.71 17.68
CA LYS A 154 0.64 -26.73 17.52
C LYS A 154 1.48 -26.94 18.78
N TYR A 155 1.89 -25.85 19.43
CA TYR A 155 2.87 -25.91 20.52
C TYR A 155 2.27 -25.62 21.90
N GLY A 156 1.07 -25.03 21.97
CA GLY A 156 0.45 -24.60 23.21
C GLY A 156 1.05 -23.31 23.77
N LYS A 157 0.26 -22.61 24.60
CA LYS A 157 0.72 -21.46 25.39
C LYS A 157 1.58 -21.90 26.58
N ASP A 158 2.47 -21.02 27.03
CA ASP A 158 3.37 -21.19 28.19
C ASP A 158 4.35 -22.37 28.14
N LYS A 159 4.38 -23.12 27.03
CA LYS A 159 5.33 -24.21 26.82
C LYS A 159 6.69 -23.69 26.39
N ARG A 160 7.74 -24.40 26.80
CA ARG A 160 9.10 -24.15 26.35
C ARG A 160 9.26 -24.71 24.94
N ILE A 161 9.41 -23.84 23.94
CA ILE A 161 9.46 -24.19 22.52
C ILE A 161 10.84 -23.84 21.97
N PRO A 162 11.54 -24.76 21.28
CA PRO A 162 12.75 -24.42 20.54
C PRO A 162 12.47 -23.31 19.52
N TYR A 163 13.30 -22.28 19.55
CA TYR A 163 13.21 -21.13 18.66
C TYR A 163 13.20 -21.53 17.17
N SER A 164 14.04 -22.52 16.80
CA SER A 164 14.15 -23.02 15.43
C SER A 164 12.83 -23.57 14.88
N LEU A 165 12.03 -24.25 15.69
CA LEU A 165 10.76 -24.84 15.27
C LEU A 165 9.68 -23.80 14.97
N VAL A 166 9.73 -22.64 15.64
CA VAL A 166 8.84 -21.53 15.34
C VAL A 166 9.31 -20.81 14.08
N ALA A 167 10.63 -20.65 13.91
CA ALA A 167 11.21 -20.07 12.70
C ALA A 167 10.83 -20.86 11.44
N GLU A 168 10.95 -22.20 11.46
CA GLU A 168 10.55 -23.08 10.34
C GLU A 168 9.05 -22.96 10.01
N GLU A 169 8.19 -22.81 11.02
CA GLU A 169 6.75 -22.66 10.77
C GLU A 169 6.41 -21.33 10.10
N ILE A 170 7.14 -20.26 10.39
CA ILE A 170 6.95 -18.97 9.73
C ILE A 170 7.40 -19.04 8.26
N GLU A 171 8.47 -19.77 7.95
CA GLU A 171 8.94 -19.95 6.56
C GLU A 171 7.94 -20.66 5.66
N ARG A 172 7.15 -21.56 6.25
CA ARG A 172 6.12 -22.32 5.52
C ARG A 172 4.86 -21.51 5.23
N ILE A 173 4.77 -20.27 5.68
CA ILE A 173 3.57 -19.45 5.53
C ILE A 173 3.66 -18.63 4.25
N GLU A 174 2.55 -18.64 3.52
CA GLU A 174 2.40 -18.02 2.22
C GLU A 174 2.84 -16.56 2.23
N THR A 175 3.61 -16.18 1.21
CA THR A 175 4.17 -14.84 1.07
C THR A 175 3.08 -13.84 0.72
N CYS A 176 3.09 -12.67 1.37
CA CYS A 176 2.15 -11.59 1.09
C CYS A 176 2.33 -11.06 -0.34
N ASP A 177 1.36 -11.30 -1.22
CA ASP A 177 1.42 -10.88 -2.62
C ASP A 177 1.43 -9.37 -2.83
N ASP A 178 1.04 -8.60 -1.80
CA ASP A 178 0.90 -7.15 -1.88
C ASP A 178 2.22 -6.38 -1.67
N VAL A 179 3.30 -7.08 -1.33
CA VAL A 179 4.59 -6.49 -0.98
C VAL A 179 5.74 -7.28 -1.59
N ILE A 180 6.85 -6.60 -1.93
CA ILE A 180 8.08 -7.27 -2.39
C ILE A 180 8.91 -7.75 -1.20
N VAL A 181 9.07 -6.89 -0.18
CA VAL A 181 9.81 -7.17 1.05
C VAL A 181 8.82 -7.25 2.22
N CYS A 182 8.58 -8.48 2.68
CA CYS A 182 7.72 -8.76 3.83
C CYS A 182 8.54 -8.87 5.12
N PRO A 183 8.14 -8.22 6.22
CA PRO A 183 8.79 -8.37 7.53
C PRO A 183 8.82 -9.81 8.06
N LEU A 184 7.94 -10.68 7.56
CA LEU A 184 7.88 -12.12 7.89
C LEU A 184 8.79 -12.98 7.00
N SER A 185 9.40 -12.39 5.97
CA SER A 185 10.23 -13.12 4.99
C SER A 185 11.66 -12.59 4.95
N VAL A 186 12.07 -11.76 5.94
CA VAL A 186 13.46 -11.32 6.08
C VAL A 186 14.39 -12.51 6.33
N SER A 187 15.62 -12.47 5.80
CA SER A 187 16.57 -13.57 5.88
C SER A 187 17.06 -13.84 7.31
N ASN A 188 17.05 -12.82 8.18
CA ASN A 188 17.43 -12.97 9.57
C ASN A 188 16.26 -13.52 10.40
N LEU A 189 16.42 -14.74 10.93
CA LEU A 189 15.39 -15.42 11.71
C LEU A 189 15.01 -14.66 12.99
N LEU A 190 15.97 -14.04 13.67
CA LEU A 190 15.73 -13.35 14.93
C LEU A 190 14.91 -12.10 14.67
N GLU A 191 15.29 -11.33 13.64
CA GLU A 191 14.54 -10.16 13.18
C GLU A 191 13.10 -10.54 12.80
N ARG A 192 12.91 -11.66 12.10
CA ARG A 192 11.58 -12.19 11.76
C ARG A 192 10.73 -12.45 13.00
N LEU A 193 11.28 -13.08 14.03
CA LEU A 193 10.57 -13.29 15.30
C LEU A 193 10.29 -11.98 16.04
N LEU A 194 11.23 -11.03 16.06
CA LEU A 194 11.03 -9.74 16.70
C LEU A 194 9.92 -8.95 16.00
N ASN A 195 9.89 -8.96 14.65
CA ASN A 195 8.82 -8.37 13.86
C ASN A 195 7.47 -9.01 14.16
N LEU A 196 7.42 -10.35 14.20
CA LEU A 196 6.19 -11.08 14.53
C LEU A 196 5.72 -10.80 15.96
N ASN A 197 6.63 -10.80 16.93
CA ASN A 197 6.32 -10.49 18.33
C ASN A 197 5.78 -9.07 18.48
N ARG A 198 6.38 -8.10 17.78
CA ARG A 198 5.86 -6.73 17.74
C ARG A 198 4.43 -6.70 17.23
N ALA A 199 4.12 -7.42 16.16
CA ALA A 199 2.76 -7.51 15.63
C ALA A 199 1.77 -8.19 16.61
N PHE A 200 2.17 -9.29 17.27
CA PHE A 200 1.35 -9.95 18.30
C PHE A 200 1.00 -9.01 19.44
N LYS A 201 2.00 -8.28 19.96
CA LYS A 201 1.83 -7.31 21.05
C LYS A 201 0.93 -6.17 20.63
N THR A 202 1.17 -5.59 19.46
CA THR A 202 0.35 -4.48 18.94
C THR A 202 -1.12 -4.88 18.80
N ARG A 203 -1.40 -6.13 18.39
CA ARG A 203 -2.77 -6.66 18.24
C ARG A 203 -3.36 -7.27 19.50
N ARG A 204 -2.61 -7.30 20.61
CA ARG A 204 -3.02 -7.95 21.87
C ARG A 204 -3.38 -9.43 21.69
N LEU A 205 -2.76 -10.10 20.72
CA LEU A 205 -2.91 -11.55 20.53
C LEU A 205 -2.15 -12.31 21.61
N GLY A 206 -0.96 -11.81 21.95
CA GLY A 206 -0.03 -12.49 22.82
C GLY A 206 1.38 -11.92 22.74
N GLU A 207 2.36 -12.66 23.27
CA GLU A 207 3.78 -12.34 23.08
C GLU A 207 4.65 -13.58 22.89
N ILE A 208 5.75 -13.38 22.17
CA ILE A 208 6.89 -14.30 22.13
C ILE A 208 7.90 -13.84 23.18
N LYS A 209 8.08 -14.64 24.22
CA LYS A 209 9.04 -14.37 25.30
C LYS A 209 10.23 -15.31 25.19
N PHE A 210 11.43 -14.75 25.03
CA PHE A 210 12.67 -15.53 25.12
C PHE A 210 12.93 -15.92 26.57
N ILE A 211 13.10 -17.21 26.81
CA ILE A 211 13.54 -17.74 28.12
C ILE A 211 15.07 -17.85 28.14
N THR A 212 15.62 -18.30 27.02
CA THR A 212 17.05 -18.50 26.74
C THR A 212 17.28 -18.21 25.25
N PRO A 213 18.52 -18.06 24.76
CA PRO A 213 18.78 -17.86 23.33
C PRO A 213 18.11 -18.89 22.42
N ASP A 214 17.97 -20.14 22.87
CA ASP A 214 17.46 -21.26 22.07
C ASP A 214 15.97 -21.56 22.27
N PHE A 215 15.33 -20.96 23.29
CA PHE A 215 13.97 -21.32 23.68
C PHE A 215 13.08 -20.11 23.96
N ILE A 216 11.85 -20.20 23.48
CA ILE A 216 10.80 -19.20 23.64
C ILE A 216 9.55 -19.79 24.30
N LYS A 217 8.67 -18.89 24.74
CA LYS A 217 7.30 -19.14 25.17
C LYS A 217 6.34 -18.26 24.36
N LEU A 218 5.17 -18.81 24.06
CA LEU A 218 4.03 -18.05 23.55
C LEU A 218 3.10 -17.75 24.73
N LEU A 219 2.80 -16.48 24.96
CA LEU A 219 1.80 -16.03 25.94
C LEU A 219 0.50 -15.65 25.20
#